data_AF-A0A7S0YZB5-F1
#
_entry.id   AF-A0A7S0YZB5-F1
#
_cell.length_a   1.000
_cell.length_b   1.000
_cell.length_c   1.000
_cell.angle_alpha   90.00
_cell.angle_beta   90.00
_cell.angle_gamma   90.00
#
_symmetry.space_group_name_H-M   'P 1'
#
loop_
_entity.id
_entity.type
_entity.pdbx_description
1 polymer ?
#
loop_
_entity_poly.entity_id
_entity_poly.type
_entity_poly.pdbx_seq_one_letter_code
_entity_poly.pdbx_strand_id
1 'polypeptide(L)'
;MALRINVFIIVLTITQILMIVAYSQLTFHDGYGEQQKLDEARQKLKDREDALREPTPAPLESEYGQPDLPFMFDMNMYTYLGMCLTMTYLRKYAYTSLGMSFLMGCLAQEWCCLLLQWIPLGYCSFLKSNFKEVGCPYGSNPDLTQFENFQRARACTC
;
A
#
# COMPACT_ATOMS: atom_id res chain seq x y z
N MET A 1 31.72 -8.98 23.85
CA MET A 1 31.17 -9.11 22.48
C MET A 1 29.88 -9.93 22.46
N ALA A 2 29.86 -11.13 23.05
CA ALA A 2 28.69 -12.02 23.09
C ALA A 2 27.40 -11.37 23.62
N LEU A 3 27.46 -10.60 24.70
CA LEU A 3 26.29 -9.89 25.26
C LEU A 3 25.63 -8.93 24.24
N ARG A 4 26.44 -8.19 23.47
CA ARG A 4 25.94 -7.21 22.49
C ARG A 4 25.30 -7.89 21.28
N ILE A 5 25.85 -9.02 20.86
CA ILE A 5 25.30 -9.84 19.77
C ILE A 5 23.96 -10.45 20.20
N ASN A 6 23.86 -10.96 21.43
CA ASN A 6 22.62 -11.50 21.97
C ASN A 6 21.53 -10.43 22.06
N VAL A 7 21.85 -9.23 22.55
CA VAL A 7 20.89 -8.12 22.58
C VAL A 7 20.42 -7.74 21.17
N PHE A 8 21.34 -7.68 20.20
CA PHE A 8 20.98 -7.37 18.81
C PHE A 8 20.02 -8.41 18.20
N ILE A 9 20.28 -9.70 18.40
CA ILE A 9 19.40 -10.78 17.94
C ILE A 9 18.03 -10.70 18.61
N ILE A 10 18.00 -10.45 19.92
CA ILE A 10 16.74 -10.32 20.67
C ILE A 10 15.91 -9.13 20.14
N VAL A 11 16.54 -7.97 19.91
CA VAL A 11 15.83 -6.79 19.38
C VAL A 11 15.27 -7.06 17.98
N LEU A 12 16.04 -7.70 17.10
CA LEU A 12 15.58 -8.04 15.75
C LEU A 12 14.41 -9.02 15.77
N THR A 13 14.52 -10.08 16.57
CA THR A 13 13.46 -11.10 16.67
C THR A 13 12.17 -10.54 17.27
N ILE A 14 12.27 -9.72 18.32
CA ILE A 14 11.10 -9.04 18.89
C ILE A 14 10.47 -8.11 17.85
N THR A 15 11.26 -7.30 17.15
CA THR A 15 10.75 -6.41 16.11
C THR A 15 10.04 -7.20 15.03
N GLN A 16 10.64 -8.27 14.51
CA GLN A 16 10.02 -9.11 13.48
C GLN A 16 8.72 -9.75 13.94
N ILE A 17 8.65 -10.25 15.18
CA ILE A 17 7.42 -10.82 15.75
C ILE A 17 6.32 -9.76 15.82
N LEU A 18 6.64 -8.56 16.28
CA LEU A 18 5.67 -7.45 16.33
C LEU A 18 5.18 -7.07 14.94
N MET A 19 6.06 -7.04 13.93
CA MET A 19 5.68 -6.80 12.55
C MET A 19 4.74 -7.89 12.05
N ILE A 20 5.06 -9.17 12.22
CA ILE A 20 4.21 -10.29 11.78
C ILE A 20 2.82 -10.20 12.42
N VAL A 21 2.74 -9.90 13.71
CA VAL A 21 1.45 -9.73 14.40
C VAL A 21 0.70 -8.52 13.84
N ALA A 22 1.35 -7.36 13.67
CA ALA A 22 0.72 -6.18 13.08
C ALA A 22 0.22 -6.44 11.66
N TYR A 23 1.03 -7.10 10.83
CA TYR A 23 0.67 -7.53 9.48
C TYR A 23 -0.56 -8.42 9.51
N SER A 24 -0.60 -9.46 10.36
CA SER A 24 -1.77 -10.36 10.43
C SER A 24 -3.10 -9.67 10.77
N GLN A 25 -3.05 -8.51 11.42
CA GLN A 25 -4.25 -7.72 11.77
C GLN A 25 -4.57 -6.64 10.72
N LEU A 26 -3.54 -6.06 10.09
CA LEU A 26 -3.68 -4.87 9.24
C LEU A 26 -3.56 -5.15 7.74
N THR A 27 -2.95 -6.27 7.33
CA THR A 27 -2.97 -6.68 5.94
C THR A 27 -4.35 -7.15 5.56
N PHE A 28 -5.15 -6.20 5.13
CA PHE A 28 -6.02 -6.44 4.00
C PHE A 28 -5.05 -6.70 2.85
N HIS A 29 -4.85 -7.96 2.51
CA HIS A 29 -4.68 -8.21 1.10
C HIS A 29 -5.95 -7.61 0.49
N ASP A 30 -5.82 -6.48 -0.20
CA ASP A 30 -6.54 -6.30 -1.46
C ASP A 30 -6.05 -7.47 -2.32
N GLY A 31 -6.49 -8.67 -1.93
CA GLY A 31 -6.42 -9.84 -2.73
C GLY A 31 -7.20 -9.39 -3.92
N TYR A 32 -6.50 -9.37 -5.04
CA TYR A 32 -7.07 -9.41 -6.37
C TYR A 32 -8.41 -10.18 -6.40
N GLY A 33 -8.70 -11.14 -5.51
CA GLY A 33 -10.01 -11.76 -5.30
C GLY A 33 -11.25 -10.87 -5.09
N GLU A 34 -11.22 -9.72 -4.39
CA GLU A 34 -12.44 -8.87 -4.26
C GLU A 34 -12.47 -7.71 -5.25
N GLN A 35 -11.34 -7.06 -5.51
CA GLN A 35 -11.25 -6.03 -6.54
C GLN A 35 -11.42 -6.61 -7.94
N GLN A 36 -10.86 -7.79 -8.30
CA GLN A 36 -11.18 -8.45 -9.58
C GLN A 36 -12.62 -8.91 -9.67
N LYS A 37 -13.31 -9.26 -8.57
CA LYS A 37 -14.73 -9.65 -8.63
C LYS A 37 -15.65 -8.45 -8.79
N LEU A 38 -15.33 -7.35 -8.10
CA LEU A 38 -16.03 -6.08 -8.26
C LEU A 38 -15.78 -5.50 -9.66
N ASP A 39 -14.56 -5.64 -10.17
CA ASP A 39 -14.18 -5.27 -11.52
C ASP A 39 -14.78 -6.22 -12.55
N GLU A 40 -14.83 -7.54 -12.36
CA GLU A 40 -15.52 -8.48 -13.28
C GLU A 40 -17.01 -8.15 -13.44
N ALA A 41 -17.70 -7.78 -12.36
CA ALA A 41 -19.12 -7.41 -12.43
C ALA A 41 -19.31 -6.06 -13.14
N ARG A 42 -18.42 -5.09 -12.86
CA ARG A 42 -18.42 -3.77 -13.49
C ARG A 42 -17.98 -3.83 -14.95
N GLN A 43 -17.08 -4.75 -15.28
CA GLN A 43 -16.53 -5.06 -16.59
C GLN A 43 -17.53 -5.88 -17.40
N LYS A 44 -18.29 -6.82 -16.82
CA LYS A 44 -19.45 -7.45 -17.49
C LYS A 44 -20.56 -6.45 -17.85
N LEU A 45 -20.77 -5.43 -17.02
CA LEU A 45 -21.71 -4.35 -17.34
C LEU A 45 -21.17 -3.46 -18.46
N LYS A 46 -19.87 -3.12 -18.41
CA LYS A 46 -19.19 -2.33 -19.44
C LYS A 46 -19.07 -3.08 -20.77
N ASP A 47 -18.74 -4.36 -20.76
CA ASP A 47 -18.71 -5.29 -21.90
C ASP A 47 -20.09 -5.45 -22.52
N ARG A 48 -21.16 -5.41 -21.73
CA ARG A 48 -22.54 -5.43 -22.22
C ARG A 48 -22.91 -4.11 -22.89
N GLU A 49 -22.41 -2.98 -22.39
CA GLU A 49 -22.55 -1.65 -23.02
C GLU A 49 -21.68 -1.53 -24.28
N ASP A 50 -20.47 -2.10 -24.28
CA ASP A 50 -19.52 -2.08 -25.39
C ASP A 50 -19.87 -3.08 -26.49
N ALA A 51 -20.52 -4.21 -26.18
CA ALA A 51 -21.09 -5.14 -27.17
C ALA A 51 -22.26 -4.53 -27.98
N LEU A 52 -22.85 -3.43 -27.50
CA LEU A 52 -23.86 -2.66 -28.22
C LEU A 52 -23.25 -1.56 -29.09
N ARG A 53 -21.92 -1.35 -29.03
CA ARG A 53 -21.19 -0.31 -29.76
C ARG A 53 -20.42 -0.93 -30.92
N GLU A 54 -20.39 -0.26 -32.07
CA GLU A 54 -19.60 -0.72 -33.23
C GLU A 54 -18.12 -0.88 -32.86
N PRO A 55 -17.43 -1.94 -33.35
CA PRO A 55 -16.15 -2.39 -32.82
C PRO A 55 -15.08 -1.32 -33.05
N THR A 56 -14.70 -0.65 -31.98
CA THR A 56 -13.46 0.13 -31.94
C THR A 56 -12.31 -0.81 -31.57
N PRO A 57 -11.10 -0.60 -32.11
CA PRO A 57 -9.96 -1.49 -31.87
C PRO A 57 -9.70 -1.62 -30.37
N ALA A 58 -9.39 -2.84 -29.92
CA ALA A 58 -9.22 -3.19 -28.52
C ALA A 58 -8.29 -2.19 -27.79
N PRO A 59 -8.66 -1.70 -26.60
CA PRO A 59 -7.79 -0.83 -25.82
C PRO A 59 -6.49 -1.57 -25.49
N LEU A 60 -5.37 -0.86 -25.59
CA LEU A 60 -4.04 -1.38 -25.26
C LEU A 60 -4.01 -1.84 -23.79
N GLU A 61 -3.35 -2.97 -23.52
CA GLU A 61 -3.21 -3.60 -22.20
C GLU A 61 -2.66 -2.65 -21.10
N SER A 62 -2.12 -1.49 -21.48
CA SER A 62 -1.71 -0.40 -20.58
C SER A 62 -2.83 0.23 -19.75
N GLU A 63 -4.10 -0.04 -20.06
CA GLU A 63 -5.25 0.56 -19.37
C GLU A 63 -5.78 -0.29 -18.20
N TYR A 64 -5.37 -1.56 -18.12
CA TYR A 64 -5.49 -2.33 -16.89
C TYR A 64 -4.23 -2.04 -16.09
N GLY A 65 -4.35 -1.25 -15.03
CA GLY A 65 -3.25 -0.90 -14.13
C GLY A 65 -2.61 -2.13 -13.49
N GLN A 66 -1.83 -2.89 -14.25
CA GLN A 66 -0.81 -3.75 -13.70
C GLN A 66 0.11 -2.81 -12.92
N PRO A 67 0.34 -3.06 -11.62
CA PRO A 67 1.42 -2.37 -10.94
C PRO A 67 2.64 -2.60 -11.83
N ASP A 68 3.34 -1.53 -12.22
CA ASP A 68 4.53 -1.59 -13.07
C ASP A 68 5.60 -2.44 -12.36
N LEU A 69 5.45 -3.76 -12.43
CA LEU A 69 6.36 -4.76 -11.89
C LEU A 69 7.79 -4.45 -12.29
N PRO A 70 8.10 -4.14 -13.58
CA PRO A 70 9.45 -3.73 -13.97
C PRO A 70 9.94 -2.49 -13.21
N PHE A 71 9.10 -1.47 -13.03
CA PHE A 71 9.46 -0.28 -12.26
C PHE A 71 9.73 -0.61 -10.78
N MET A 72 8.93 -1.49 -10.18
CA MET A 72 9.14 -1.95 -8.81
C MET A 72 10.46 -2.74 -8.66
N PHE A 73 10.78 -3.60 -9.63
CA PHE A 73 12.06 -4.31 -9.66
C PHE A 73 13.24 -3.34 -9.80
N ASP A 74 13.14 -2.36 -10.68
CA ASP A 74 14.18 -1.34 -10.87
C ASP A 74 14.39 -0.53 -9.59
N MET A 75 13.30 -0.03 -8.96
CA MET A 75 13.39 0.69 -7.69
C MET A 75 14.01 -0.16 -6.57
N ASN A 76 13.64 -1.43 -6.46
CA ASN A 76 14.24 -2.34 -5.50
C ASN A 76 15.73 -2.56 -5.79
N MET A 77 16.12 -2.71 -7.05
CA MET A 77 17.51 -2.84 -7.45
C MET A 77 18.33 -1.59 -7.09
N TYR A 78 17.81 -0.40 -7.36
CA TYR A 78 18.47 0.85 -6.96
C TYR A 78 18.62 0.99 -5.44
N THR A 79 17.59 0.60 -4.68
CA THR A 79 17.58 0.73 -3.23
C THR A 79 18.54 -0.27 -2.58
N TYR A 80 18.50 -1.55 -2.98
CA TYR A 80 19.30 -2.58 -2.34
C TYR A 80 20.71 -2.71 -2.92
N LEU A 81 20.89 -2.62 -4.24
CA LEU A 81 22.22 -2.72 -4.85
C LEU A 81 22.87 -1.33 -5.00
N GLY A 82 22.14 -0.35 -5.53
CA GLY A 82 22.68 1.00 -5.76
C GLY A 82 23.15 1.68 -4.47
N MET A 83 22.28 1.79 -3.46
CA MET A 83 22.62 2.48 -2.21
C MET A 83 23.58 1.67 -1.32
N CYS A 84 23.48 0.33 -1.32
CA CYS A 84 24.43 -0.47 -0.52
C CYS A 84 25.84 -0.44 -1.12
N LEU A 85 25.98 -0.52 -2.45
CA LEU A 85 27.29 -0.50 -3.11
C LEU A 85 27.96 0.88 -3.03
N THR A 86 27.21 1.98 -3.13
CA THR A 86 27.80 3.32 -2.99
C THR A 86 28.45 3.54 -1.62
N MET A 87 27.88 2.97 -0.55
CA MET A 87 28.46 3.03 0.80
C MET A 87 29.65 2.07 1.02
N THR A 88 30.00 1.21 0.06
CA THR A 88 31.17 0.33 0.16
C THR A 88 32.51 1.02 -0.14
N TYR A 89 32.50 2.28 -0.58
CA TYR A 89 33.73 3.06 -0.80
C TYR A 89 34.62 3.09 0.46
N LEU A 90 34.02 2.99 1.65
CA LEU A 90 34.75 2.87 2.92
C LEU A 90 35.34 1.46 3.08
N ARG A 91 36.57 1.28 2.63
CA ARG A 91 37.30 -0.01 2.59
C ARG A 91 37.27 -0.84 3.89
N LYS A 92 37.25 -0.20 5.07
CA LYS A 92 37.20 -0.90 6.37
C LYS A 92 35.79 -1.21 6.86
N TYR A 93 34.76 -0.59 6.28
CA TYR A 93 33.37 -0.71 6.71
C TYR A 93 32.46 -1.32 5.64
N ALA A 94 32.98 -1.72 4.48
CA ALA A 94 32.20 -2.21 3.35
C ALA A 94 31.20 -3.32 3.72
N TYR A 95 31.61 -4.30 4.54
CA TYR A 95 30.72 -5.37 4.98
C TYR A 95 29.65 -4.89 5.97
N THR A 96 30.02 -3.99 6.87
CA THR A 96 29.09 -3.43 7.86
C THR A 96 28.09 -2.50 7.20
N SER A 97 28.51 -1.66 6.26
CA SER A 97 27.61 -0.78 5.52
C SER A 97 26.65 -1.57 4.66
N LEU A 98 27.12 -2.59 3.93
CA LEU A 98 26.24 -3.45 3.13
C LEU A 98 25.23 -4.20 4.01
N GLY A 99 25.68 -4.84 5.09
CA GLY A 99 24.81 -5.61 5.98
C GLY A 99 23.78 -4.76 6.73
N MET A 100 24.20 -3.60 7.27
CA MET A 100 23.29 -2.72 8.02
C MET A 100 22.32 -1.98 7.09
N SER A 101 22.76 -1.56 5.91
CA SER A 101 21.88 -0.92 4.93
C SER A 101 20.84 -1.89 4.38
N PHE A 102 21.22 -3.15 4.11
CA PHE A 102 20.28 -4.19 3.72
C PHE A 102 19.23 -4.43 4.81
N LEU A 103 19.68 -4.62 6.05
CA LEU A 103 18.80 -4.87 7.20
C LEU A 103 17.85 -3.69 7.47
N MET A 104 18.34 -2.46 7.37
CA MET A 104 17.52 -1.26 7.50
C MET A 104 16.50 -1.15 6.35
N GLY A 105 16.90 -1.49 5.13
CA GLY A 105 16.01 -1.51 3.96
C GLY A 105 14.83 -2.45 4.15
N CYS A 106 15.08 -3.69 4.61
CA CYS A 106 14.01 -4.66 4.87
C CYS A 106 13.04 -4.18 5.95
N LEU A 107 13.55 -3.72 7.09
CA LEU A 107 12.72 -3.22 8.19
C LEU A 107 11.92 -1.98 7.79
N ALA A 108 12.54 -1.06 7.05
CA ALA A 108 11.86 0.14 6.57
C ALA A 108 10.75 -0.20 5.57
N GLN A 109 10.99 -1.17 4.68
CA GLN A 109 9.98 -1.62 3.73
C GLN A 109 8.76 -2.23 4.45
N GLU A 110 8.99 -3.13 5.42
CA GLU A 110 7.91 -3.71 6.21
C GLU A 110 7.14 -2.63 7.01
N TRP A 111 7.84 -1.67 7.60
CA TRP A 111 7.20 -0.59 8.37
C TRP A 111 6.40 0.36 7.49
N CYS A 112 6.95 0.77 6.36
CA CYS A 112 6.28 1.66 5.42
C CYS A 112 5.02 1.02 4.83
N CYS A 113 5.06 -0.27 4.51
CA CYS A 113 3.88 -1.00 4.04
C CYS A 113 2.77 -1.04 5.11
N LEU A 114 3.11 -1.27 6.38
CA LEU A 114 2.14 -1.18 7.49
C LEU A 114 1.53 0.22 7.60
N LEU A 115 2.34 1.27 7.55
CA LEU A 115 1.86 2.65 7.61
C LEU A 115 0.92 2.97 6.44
N LEU A 116 1.28 2.55 5.22
CA LEU A 116 0.45 2.74 4.04
C LEU A 116 -0.91 2.05 4.14
N GLN A 117 -0.99 0.90 4.82
CA GLN A 117 -2.27 0.23 5.11
C GLN A 117 -3.04 0.88 6.27
N TRP A 118 -2.33 1.42 7.26
CA TRP A 118 -2.95 2.01 8.43
C TRP A 118 -3.53 3.42 8.19
N ILE A 119 -2.89 4.24 7.36
CA ILE A 119 -3.36 5.59 7.00
C ILE A 119 -4.81 5.61 6.47
N PRO A 120 -5.19 4.79 5.45
CA PRO A 120 -6.56 4.79 4.95
C PRO A 120 -7.55 4.30 6.01
N LEU A 121 -7.21 3.30 6.83
CA LEU A 121 -8.06 2.82 7.92
C LEU A 121 -8.31 3.89 8.97
N GLY A 122 -7.26 4.59 9.40
CA GLY A 122 -7.35 5.71 10.33
C GLY A 122 -8.20 6.84 9.77
N TYR A 123 -7.96 7.23 8.52
CA TYR A 123 -8.75 8.24 7.81
C TYR A 123 -10.23 7.84 7.69
N CYS A 124 -10.49 6.56 7.41
CA CYS A 124 -11.82 5.99 7.29
C CYS A 124 -12.59 6.02 8.62
N SER A 125 -11.92 5.67 9.72
CA SER A 125 -12.48 5.76 11.07
C SER A 125 -12.81 7.21 11.48
N PHE A 126 -11.93 8.15 11.13
CA PHE A 126 -12.15 9.58 11.36
C PHE A 126 -13.36 10.10 10.58
N LEU A 127 -13.51 9.72 9.31
CA LEU A 127 -14.65 10.08 8.49
C LEU A 127 -15.97 9.51 9.06
N LYS A 128 -15.99 8.23 9.45
CA LYS A 128 -17.19 7.61 10.07
C LYS A 128 -17.59 8.28 11.37
N SER A 129 -16.61 8.68 12.19
CA SER A 129 -16.86 9.41 13.45
C SER A 129 -17.51 10.78 13.21
N ASN A 130 -16.97 11.56 12.28
CA ASN A 130 -17.44 12.94 12.04
C ASN A 130 -18.80 12.99 11.35
N PHE A 131 -19.11 12.03 10.48
CA PHE A 131 -20.36 12.01 9.72
C PHE A 131 -21.40 11.01 10.25
N LYS A 132 -21.18 10.46 11.46
CA LYS A 132 -22.04 9.44 12.09
C LYS A 132 -23.51 9.86 12.20
N GLU A 133 -23.77 11.12 12.50
CA GLU A 133 -25.11 11.66 12.73
C GLU A 133 -25.81 12.10 11.44
N VAL A 134 -25.04 12.44 10.40
CA VAL A 134 -25.56 12.98 9.15
C VAL A 134 -26.02 11.86 8.20
N GLY A 135 -25.60 10.62 8.42
CA GLY A 135 -25.95 9.46 7.61
C GLY A 135 -25.43 9.54 6.17
N CYS A 136 -25.60 8.44 5.43
CA CYS A 136 -25.12 8.35 4.05
C CYS A 136 -26.04 9.09 3.06
N PRO A 137 -25.51 10.10 2.33
CA PRO A 137 -26.36 10.92 1.49
C PRO A 137 -26.81 10.20 0.22
N TYR A 138 -28.09 10.30 -0.10
CA TYR A 138 -28.59 10.25 -1.48
C TYR A 138 -28.63 11.69 -2.04
N GLY A 139 -27.48 12.40 -2.11
CA GLY A 139 -27.38 13.76 -2.69
C GLY A 139 -26.53 14.78 -1.92
N SER A 140 -26.21 15.93 -2.54
CA SER A 140 -25.46 17.02 -1.91
C SER A 140 -26.33 17.81 -0.92
N ASN A 141 -25.86 17.99 0.32
CA ASN A 141 -26.54 18.88 1.26
C ASN A 141 -26.10 20.33 0.98
N PRO A 142 -27.02 21.27 0.65
CA PRO A 142 -26.68 22.66 0.39
C PRO A 142 -26.10 23.40 1.62
N ASP A 143 -26.34 22.88 2.83
CA ASP A 143 -25.82 23.47 4.07
C ASP A 143 -24.35 23.11 4.35
N LEU A 144 -23.78 22.16 3.60
CA LEU A 144 -22.39 21.71 3.72
C LEU A 144 -21.55 22.22 2.54
N THR A 145 -20.27 22.46 2.79
CA THR A 145 -19.34 22.81 1.71
C THR A 145 -19.17 21.64 0.73
N GLN A 146 -18.72 21.94 -0.49
CA GLN A 146 -18.44 20.90 -1.51
C GLN A 146 -17.41 19.87 -1.00
N PHE A 147 -16.43 20.33 -0.21
CA PHE A 147 -15.41 19.48 0.39
C PHE A 147 -16.00 18.54 1.46
N GLU A 148 -16.86 19.04 2.34
CA GLU A 148 -17.53 18.21 3.36
C GLU A 148 -18.51 17.23 2.74
N ASN A 149 -19.23 17.62 1.68
CA ASN A 149 -20.07 16.68 0.93
C ASN A 149 -19.25 15.56 0.29
N PHE A 150 -18.05 15.85 -0.24
CA PHE A 150 -17.15 14.83 -0.78
C PHE A 150 -16.59 13.90 0.30
N GLN A 151 -16.19 14.45 1.46
CA GLN A 151 -15.73 13.67 2.61
C GLN A 151 -16.84 12.77 3.18
N ARG A 152 -18.08 13.29 3.24
CA ARG A 152 -19.26 12.53 3.64
C ARG A 152 -19.57 11.38 2.68
N ALA A 153 -19.48 11.61 1.37
CA ALA A 153 -19.64 10.54 0.38
C ALA A 153 -18.57 9.44 0.55
N ARG A 154 -17.31 9.84 0.78
CA ARG A 154 -16.22 8.90 1.09
C ARG A 154 -16.42 8.15 2.41
N ALA A 155 -17.02 8.78 3.42
CA ALA A 155 -17.32 8.15 4.70
C ALA A 155 -18.28 6.95 4.59
N CYS A 156 -19.04 6.88 3.49
CA CYS A 156 -20.02 5.82 3.22
C CYS A 156 -19.52 4.67 2.35
N THR A 157 -18.48 4.93 1.55
CA THR A 157 -17.73 3.89 0.84
C THR A 157 -16.63 3.28 1.72
N CYS A 158 -16.37 3.97 2.83
CA CYS A 158 -15.75 3.48 4.03
C CYS A 158 -16.73 2.59 4.81
#